data_AF-A0A1V6YI39-F1
#
_entry.id   AF-A0A1V6YI39-F1
#
_cell.length_a   1.000
_cell.length_b   1.000
_cell.length_c   1.000
_cell.angle_alpha   90.00
_cell.angle_beta   90.00
_cell.angle_gamma   90.00
#
_symmetry.space_group_name_H-M   'P 1'
#
loop_
_entity.id
_entity.type
_entity.pdbx_description
1 polymer ?
#
loop_
_entity_poly.entity_id
_entity_poly.type
_entity_poly.pdbx_seq_one_letter_code
_entity_poly.pdbx_strand_id
1 'polypeptide(L)'
;MSEEAKSYVASIPLKVFLAVIGAAALQGPIRWWACGHRAHHRFTDTSEDPYNIKKGFFHAHILWMLLKQPKRNRRVEISDLLKDPVVAWQARYYIPLAVGMGWLLPMAVAGLH
;
A
#
# COMPACT_ATOMS: atom_id res chain seq x y z
N MET A 1 -17.23 -12.63 -4.09
CA MET A 1 -16.96 -11.73 -2.96
C MET A 1 -15.81 -12.34 -2.18
N SER A 2 -14.53 -12.12 -2.53
CA SER A 2 -13.46 -12.52 -1.61
C SER A 2 -13.34 -11.45 -0.52
N GLU A 3 -13.96 -11.72 0.62
CA GLU A 3 -13.94 -10.89 1.83
C GLU A 3 -12.66 -11.08 2.68
N GLU A 4 -11.59 -11.65 2.11
CA GLU A 4 -10.47 -12.20 2.91
C GLU A 4 -9.61 -11.15 3.67
N ALA A 5 -9.92 -9.85 3.63
CA ALA A 5 -9.10 -8.83 4.30
C ALA A 5 -9.82 -7.51 4.70
N LYS A 6 -11.15 -7.49 4.87
CA LYS A 6 -11.87 -6.29 5.35
C LYS A 6 -12.30 -6.47 6.79
N SER A 7 -11.73 -5.70 7.70
CA SER A 7 -12.10 -5.72 9.12
C SER A 7 -13.30 -4.83 9.45
N TYR A 8 -13.54 -3.77 8.67
CA TYR A 8 -14.67 -2.85 8.87
C TYR A 8 -15.07 -2.15 7.56
N VAL A 9 -16.23 -1.49 7.60
CA VAL A 9 -16.72 -0.63 6.51
C VAL A 9 -16.68 0.82 6.97
N ALA A 10 -15.87 1.64 6.28
CA ALA A 10 -15.72 3.06 6.55
C ALA A 10 -16.74 3.91 5.78
N SER A 11 -17.21 5.00 6.38
CA SER A 11 -17.92 6.06 5.67
C SER A 11 -16.99 6.78 4.67
N ILE A 12 -17.56 7.43 3.65
CA ILE A 12 -16.78 8.13 2.61
C ILE A 12 -15.81 9.16 3.20
N PRO A 13 -16.20 10.03 4.15
CA PRO A 13 -15.28 11.00 4.75
C PRO A 13 -14.09 10.33 5.43
N LEU A 14 -14.33 9.24 6.18
CA LEU A 14 -13.27 8.49 6.84
C LEU A 14 -12.34 7.82 5.82
N LYS A 15 -12.88 7.23 4.74
CA LYS A 15 -12.05 6.67 3.66
C LYS A 15 -11.13 7.71 3.04
N VAL A 16 -11.64 8.90 2.75
CA VAL A 16 -10.84 9.98 2.15
C VAL A 16 -9.76 10.45 3.13
N PHE A 17 -10.12 10.66 4.39
CA PHE A 17 -9.17 11.04 5.45
C PHE A 17 -8.02 10.02 5.57
N LEU A 18 -8.35 8.73 5.67
CA LEU A 18 -7.36 7.66 5.74
C LEU A 18 -6.54 7.54 4.45
N ALA A 19 -7.13 7.78 3.28
CA ALA A 19 -6.42 7.76 2.01
C ALA A 19 -5.38 8.87 1.88
N VAL A 20 -5.69 10.06 2.42
CA VAL A 20 -4.78 11.22 2.44
C VAL A 20 -3.64 11.01 3.43
N ILE A 21 -3.94 10.64 4.68
CA ILE A 21 -2.90 10.38 5.69
C ILE A 21 -2.07 9.16 5.34
N GLY A 22 -2.68 8.11 4.79
CA GLY A 22 -1.95 6.94 4.31
C GLY A 22 -0.94 7.27 3.20
N ALA A 23 -1.22 8.28 2.36
CA ALA A 23 -0.25 8.76 1.38
C ALA A 23 0.97 9.43 2.03
N ALA A 24 0.80 10.08 3.18
CA ALA A 24 1.89 10.71 3.93
C ALA A 24 2.92 9.70 4.46
N ALA A 25 2.56 8.42 4.59
CA ALA A 25 3.47 7.35 5.02
C ALA A 25 4.47 6.92 3.92
N LEU A 26 4.30 7.39 2.68
CA LEU A 26 5.19 7.13 1.55
C LEU A 26 5.36 5.64 1.16
N GLN A 27 4.41 4.77 1.51
CA GLN A 27 4.48 3.31 1.26
C GLN A 27 3.84 2.86 -0.07
N GLY A 28 3.46 3.80 -0.93
CA GLY A 28 2.84 3.55 -2.23
C GLY A 28 1.31 3.70 -2.23
N PRO A 29 0.68 3.63 -3.42
CA PRO A 29 -0.78 3.69 -3.56
C PRO A 29 -1.48 2.54 -2.82
N ILE A 30 -2.68 2.80 -2.28
CA ILE A 30 -3.45 1.82 -1.49
C ILE A 30 -3.60 0.49 -2.23
N ARG A 31 -3.98 0.55 -3.53
CA ARG A 31 -4.16 -0.65 -4.36
C ARG A 31 -2.89 -1.49 -4.52
N TRP A 32 -1.72 -0.85 -4.57
CA TRP A 32 -0.44 -1.53 -4.72
C TRP A 32 -0.04 -2.19 -3.41
N TRP A 33 -0.11 -1.44 -2.31
CA TRP A 33 0.22 -1.92 -0.98
C TRP A 33 -0.69 -3.08 -0.56
N ALA A 34 -2.00 -2.92 -0.70
CA ALA A 34 -2.96 -3.96 -0.32
C ALA A 34 -2.83 -5.22 -1.20
N CYS A 35 -2.51 -5.08 -2.49
CA CYS A 35 -2.19 -6.23 -3.35
C CYS A 35 -0.92 -6.95 -2.89
N GLY A 36 0.12 -6.20 -2.50
CA GLY A 36 1.35 -6.73 -1.90
C GLY A 36 1.05 -7.53 -0.63
N HIS A 37 0.38 -6.88 0.31
CA HIS A 37 0.04 -7.38 1.63
C HIS A 37 -0.89 -8.60 1.60
N ARG A 38 -1.95 -8.59 0.78
CA ARG A 38 -2.82 -9.78 0.64
C ARG A 38 -2.04 -10.98 0.09
N ALA A 39 -1.10 -10.77 -0.84
CA ALA A 39 -0.27 -11.88 -1.31
C ALA A 39 0.71 -12.36 -0.25
N HIS A 40 1.27 -11.46 0.56
CA HIS A 40 2.12 -11.84 1.68
C HIS A 40 1.36 -12.75 2.66
N HIS A 41 0.12 -12.40 3.03
CA HIS A 41 -0.72 -13.25 3.88
C HIS A 41 -1.17 -14.54 3.20
N ARG A 42 -1.47 -14.51 1.90
CA ARG A 42 -1.95 -15.69 1.17
C ARG A 42 -0.84 -16.72 0.93
N PHE A 43 0.37 -16.25 0.72
CA PHE A 43 1.52 -17.05 0.28
C PHE A 43 2.66 -17.05 1.30
N THR A 44 2.37 -16.74 2.57
CA THR A 44 3.36 -16.64 3.65
C THR A 44 4.29 -17.86 3.63
N ASP A 45 5.58 -17.62 3.80
CA ASP A 45 6.63 -18.66 3.82
C ASP A 45 6.80 -19.48 2.54
N THR A 46 6.19 -19.07 1.43
CA THR A 46 6.38 -19.67 0.10
C THR A 46 7.23 -18.79 -0.82
N SER A 47 7.72 -19.35 -1.93
CA SER A 47 8.47 -18.58 -2.93
C SER A 47 7.65 -17.46 -3.59
N GLU A 48 6.31 -17.52 -3.50
CA GLU A 48 5.38 -16.52 -4.03
C GLU A 48 5.20 -15.31 -3.11
N ASP A 49 5.66 -15.37 -1.85
CA ASP A 49 5.67 -14.22 -0.94
C ASP A 49 6.73 -13.19 -1.36
N PRO A 50 6.33 -11.94 -1.66
CA PRO A 50 7.27 -10.88 -2.03
C PRO A 50 8.26 -10.53 -0.90
N TYR A 51 7.91 -10.77 0.37
CA TYR A 51 8.70 -10.37 1.54
C TYR A 51 9.25 -11.57 2.31
N ASN A 52 9.34 -12.73 1.64
CA ASN A 52 9.64 -14.00 2.28
C ASN A 52 10.93 -13.95 3.13
N ILE A 53 10.79 -14.18 4.43
CA ILE A 53 11.90 -14.20 5.40
C ILE A 53 12.91 -15.31 5.12
N LYS A 54 12.50 -16.40 4.45
CA LYS A 54 13.40 -17.49 4.04
C LYS A 54 14.44 -17.06 3.02
N LYS A 55 14.25 -15.92 2.35
CA LYS A 55 15.26 -15.28 1.47
C LYS A 55 16.29 -14.44 2.24
N GLY A 56 16.16 -14.36 3.57
CA GLY A 56 17.06 -13.65 4.48
C GLY A 56 16.48 -12.33 5.03
N PHE A 57 17.04 -11.88 6.15
CA PHE A 57 16.61 -10.66 6.86
C PHE A 57 16.56 -9.43 5.95
N PHE A 58 17.64 -9.15 5.23
CA PHE A 58 17.71 -7.99 4.34
C PHE A 58 16.69 -8.06 3.20
N HIS A 59 16.34 -9.26 2.75
CA HIS A 59 15.31 -9.44 1.74
C HIS A 59 13.93 -9.05 2.27
N ALA A 60 13.54 -9.57 3.43
CA ALA A 60 12.27 -9.22 4.05
C ALA A 60 12.18 -7.74 4.46
N HIS A 61 13.32 -7.11 4.78
CA HIS A 61 13.35 -5.72 5.22
C HIS A 61 13.32 -4.70 4.08
N ILE A 62 14.24 -4.78 3.12
CA ILE A 62 14.42 -3.71 2.11
C ILE A 62 14.67 -4.22 0.69
N LEU A 63 15.41 -5.32 0.52
CA LEU A 63 15.85 -5.74 -0.82
C LEU A 63 14.67 -6.15 -1.71
N TRP A 64 13.52 -6.52 -1.13
CA TRP A 64 12.34 -6.82 -1.92
C TRP A 64 11.83 -5.61 -2.74
N MET A 65 12.07 -4.38 -2.27
CA MET A 65 11.71 -3.15 -2.97
C MET A 65 12.72 -2.77 -4.06
N LEU A 66 14.00 -3.11 -3.84
CA LEU A 66 15.11 -2.73 -4.72
C LEU A 66 15.33 -3.74 -5.85
N LEU A 67 15.09 -5.01 -5.57
CA LEU A 67 15.32 -6.10 -6.52
C LEU A 67 14.08 -6.38 -7.35
N LYS A 68 14.31 -6.70 -8.62
CA LYS A 68 13.24 -7.12 -9.52
C LYS A 68 12.63 -8.43 -9.03
N GLN A 69 11.39 -8.36 -8.60
CA GLN A 69 10.64 -9.55 -8.22
C GLN A 69 10.31 -10.39 -9.46
N PRO A 70 10.34 -11.75 -9.36
CA PRO A 70 9.86 -12.60 -10.43
C PRO A 70 8.41 -12.22 -10.78
N LYS A 71 8.06 -12.31 -12.06
CA LYS A 71 6.70 -11.99 -12.53
C LYS A 71 5.70 -12.80 -11.70
N ARG A 72 4.81 -12.12 -10.98
CA ARG A 72 3.75 -12.75 -10.18
C ARG A 72 2.84 -13.54 -11.12
N ASN A 73 3.00 -14.85 -11.14
CA ASN A 73 2.16 -15.75 -11.93
C ASN A 73 0.74 -15.89 -11.36
N ARG A 74 0.56 -15.57 -10.06
CA ARG A 74 -0.74 -15.66 -9.37
C ARG A 74 -1.16 -14.29 -8.86
N ARG A 75 -2.30 -13.80 -9.36
CA ARG A 75 -2.89 -12.51 -8.96
C ARG A 75 -3.78 -12.73 -7.75
N VAL A 76 -3.57 -11.95 -6.70
CA VAL A 76 -4.52 -11.86 -5.61
C VAL A 76 -5.75 -11.09 -6.08
N GLU A 77 -6.93 -11.46 -5.60
CA GLU A 77 -8.16 -10.75 -5.91
C GLU A 77 -8.08 -9.32 -5.33
N ILE A 78 -8.22 -8.32 -6.20
CA ILE A 78 -8.22 -6.89 -5.84
C ILE A 78 -9.40 -6.16 -6.48
N SER A 79 -10.41 -6.90 -6.95
CA SER A 79 -11.51 -6.31 -7.71
C SER A 79 -12.32 -5.33 -6.86
N ASP A 80 -12.38 -5.56 -5.55
CA ASP A 80 -12.99 -4.69 -4.57
C ASP A 80 -12.28 -3.32 -4.47
N LEU A 81 -10.94 -3.31 -4.50
CA LEU A 81 -10.14 -2.08 -4.46
C LEU A 81 -10.22 -1.31 -5.77
N LEU A 82 -10.33 -2.01 -6.90
CA LEU A 82 -10.48 -1.39 -8.22
C LEU A 82 -11.86 -0.73 -8.39
N LYS A 83 -12.89 -1.23 -7.71
CA LYS A 83 -14.24 -0.68 -7.72
C LYS A 83 -14.43 0.51 -6.78
N ASP A 84 -13.54 0.71 -5.80
CA ASP A 84 -13.68 1.83 -4.85
C ASP A 84 -13.16 3.14 -5.48
N PRO A 85 -14.03 4.16 -5.66
CA PRO A 85 -13.65 5.41 -6.31
C PRO A 85 -12.61 6.20 -5.50
N VAL A 86 -12.60 6.08 -4.16
CA VAL A 86 -11.62 6.75 -3.30
C VAL A 86 -10.23 6.13 -3.51
N VAL A 87 -10.16 4.81 -3.64
CA VAL A 87 -8.91 4.10 -3.93
C VAL A 87 -8.39 4.44 -5.32
N ALA A 88 -9.27 4.50 -6.32
CA ALA A 88 -8.91 4.91 -7.67
C ALA A 88 -8.40 6.37 -7.71
N TRP A 89 -9.08 7.28 -7.02
CA TRP A 89 -8.67 8.68 -6.85
C TRP A 89 -7.31 8.79 -6.15
N GLN A 90 -7.13 8.13 -5.02
CA GLN A 90 -5.87 8.17 -4.26
C GLN A 90 -4.71 7.68 -5.11
N ALA A 91 -4.92 6.62 -5.89
CA ALA A 91 -3.86 6.08 -6.74
C ALA A 91 -3.55 6.96 -7.96
N ARG A 92 -4.50 7.80 -8.41
CA ARG A 92 -4.27 8.81 -9.46
C ARG A 92 -3.49 10.02 -8.93
N TYR A 93 -3.78 10.43 -7.69
CA TYR A 93 -3.17 11.61 -7.05
C TYR A 93 -2.11 11.27 -6.00
N TYR A 94 -1.61 10.02 -6.00
CA TYR A 94 -0.72 9.54 -4.95
C TYR A 94 0.52 10.41 -4.79
N ILE A 95 1.21 10.75 -5.88
CA ILE A 95 2.46 11.54 -5.82
C ILE A 95 2.21 12.94 -5.25
N PRO A 96 1.24 13.75 -5.75
CA PRO A 96 0.89 15.02 -5.11
C PRO A 96 0.52 14.89 -3.63
N LEU A 97 -0.29 13.89 -3.27
CA LEU A 97 -0.72 13.66 -1.88
C LEU A 97 0.46 13.28 -0.98
N ALA A 98 1.35 12.40 -1.47
CA ALA A 98 2.53 11.93 -0.75
C ALA A 98 3.52 13.07 -0.50
N VAL A 99 3.82 13.87 -1.52
CA VAL A 99 4.72 15.03 -1.38
C VAL A 99 4.08 16.10 -0.51
N GLY A 100 2.80 16.43 -0.74
CA GLY A 100 2.08 17.45 0.00
C GLY A 100 1.95 17.13 1.48
N MET A 101 1.47 15.94 1.81
CA MET A 101 1.19 15.55 3.20
C MET A 101 2.40 14.96 3.92
N GLY A 102 3.28 14.24 3.19
CA GLY A 102 4.45 13.58 3.78
C GLY A 102 5.66 14.50 3.95
N TRP A 103 5.81 15.53 3.11
CA TRP A 103 6.95 16.45 3.17
C TRP A 103 6.54 17.90 3.37
N LEU A 104 5.75 18.48 2.47
CA LEU A 104 5.49 19.93 2.47
C LEU A 104 4.80 20.40 3.76
N LEU A 105 3.78 19.66 4.22
CA LEU A 105 3.06 20.01 5.44
C LEU A 105 3.94 19.89 6.70
N PRO A 106 4.65 18.77 6.96
CA PRO A 106 5.59 18.70 8.08
C PRO A 106 6.68 19.77 8.05
N MET A 107 7.25 20.06 6.87
CA MET A 107 8.27 21.10 6.72
C MET A 107 7.72 22.50 7.00
N ALA A 108 6.52 22.82 6.52
CA ALA A 108 5.88 24.11 6.78
C ALA A 108 5.58 24.28 8.27
N VAL A 109 5.08 23.24 8.94
CA VAL A 109 4.80 23.28 10.39
C VAL A 109 6.09 23.46 11.19
N ALA A 110 7.15 22.72 10.86
CA ALA A 110 8.44 22.83 11.55
C ALA A 110 9.18 24.14 11.26
N GLY A 111 9.01 24.71 10.06
CA GLY A 111 9.66 25.95 9.64
C GLY A 111 8.97 27.24 10.08
N LEU A 112 7.82 27.16 10.75
CA LEU A 112 7.11 28.31 11.34
C LEU A 112 7.63 28.68 12.76
N HIS A 113 8.86 28.28 13.08
CA HIS A 113 9.55 28.56 14.35
C HIS A 113 10.76 29.46 14.15
#